data_AF-A0A3N5URY9-F1
#
_entry.id   AF-A0A3N5URY9-F1
#
_cell.length_a   1.000
_cell.length_b   1.000
_cell.length_c   1.000
_cell.angle_alpha   90.00
_cell.angle_beta   90.00
_cell.angle_gamma   90.00
#
_symmetry.space_group_name_H-M   'P 1'
#
loop_
_entity.id
_entity.type
_entity.pdbx_description
1 polymer ?
#
loop_
_entity_poly.entity_id
_entity_poly.type
_entity_poly.pdbx_seq_one_letter_code
_entity_poly.pdbx_strand_id
1 'polypeptide(L)' 'MIVGILKEIKVAEKRVCMTPAGVEVMSQNGHSLLVEKNAGLGSGFGDAEYQQAGAEIVE' A
#
# COMPACT_ATOMS: atom_id res chain seq x y z
N MET A 1 3.59 -8.69 12.59
CA MET A 1 2.13 -8.55 12.36
C MET A 1 1.92 -8.32 10.87
N ILE A 2 0.83 -8.84 10.28
CA ILE A 2 0.50 -8.63 8.88
C ILE A 2 -0.51 -7.47 8.79
N VAL A 3 -0.26 -6.50 7.91
CA VAL A 3 -1.12 -5.34 7.68
C VAL A 3 -1.44 -5.26 6.20
N GLY A 4 -2.74 -5.22 5.87
CA GLY A 4 -3.24 -5.15 4.50
C GLY A 4 -3.65 -3.73 4.11
N ILE A 5 -3.27 -3.31 2.90
CA ILE A 5 -3.65 -2.04 2.26
C ILE A 5 -4.46 -2.38 1.02
N LEU A 6 -5.78 -2.32 1.14
CA LEU A 6 -6.71 -2.70 0.08
C LEU A 6 -7.05 -1.50 -0.82
N LYS A 7 -7.51 -1.81 -2.04
CA LYS A 7 -8.01 -0.81 -2.97
C LYS A 7 -9.40 -0.36 -2.53
N GLU A 8 -9.62 0.95 -2.50
CA GLU A 8 -10.94 1.52 -2.24
C GLU A 8 -11.90 1.21 -3.39
N ILE A 9 -13.08 0.70 -3.06
CA ILE A 9 -14.14 0.36 -4.03
C ILE A 9 -15.20 1.46 -4.16
N LYS A 10 -15.15 2.48 -3.30
CA LYS A 10 -16.13 3.56 -3.28
C LYS A 10 -15.95 4.46 -4.49
N VAL A 11 -17.04 4.78 -5.17
CA VAL A 11 -17.04 5.65 -6.35
C VAL A 11 -16.44 7.02 -5.99
N ALA A 12 -15.53 7.48 -6.85
CA ALA A 12 -14.78 8.72 -6.70
C ALA A 12 -13.88 8.82 -5.46
N GLU A 13 -13.66 7.72 -4.73
CA GLU A 13 -12.60 7.64 -3.74
C GLU A 13 -11.25 7.45 -4.44
N LYS A 14 -10.31 8.33 -4.11
CA LYS A 14 -8.97 8.34 -4.69
C LYS A 14 -7.89 8.14 -3.64
N ARG A 15 -8.24 8.21 -2.35
CA ARG A 15 -7.30 8.05 -1.25
C ARG A 15 -6.91 6.58 -1.10
N VAL A 16 -5.81 6.37 -0.40
CA VAL A 16 -5.31 5.05 0.02
C VAL A 16 -5.03 5.11 1.52
N CYS A 17 -5.21 3.99 2.21
CA CYS A 17 -5.07 3.90 3.66
C CYS A 17 -3.64 4.24 4.15
N MET A 18 -2.62 3.92 3.36
CA MET A 18 -1.21 4.13 3.71
C MET A 18 -0.39 4.51 2.48
N THR A 19 0.49 5.50 2.63
CA THR A 19 1.45 5.92 1.60
C THR A 19 2.69 5.00 1.63
N PRO A 20 3.53 4.98 0.56
CA PRO A 20 4.78 4.24 0.56
C PRO A 20 5.71 4.58 1.74
N ALA A 21 5.76 5.84 2.18
CA ALA A 21 6.53 6.25 3.35
C ALA A 21 6.04 5.59 4.66
N GLY A 22 4.71 5.41 4.81
CA GLY A 22 4.15 4.69 5.95
C GLY A 22 4.48 3.19 5.92
N VAL A 23 4.47 2.60 4.72
CA VAL A 23 4.86 1.21 4.49
C VAL A 23 6.31 0.99 4.89
N GLU A 24 7.22 1.87 4.48
CA GLU A 24 8.64 1.79 4.81
C GLU A 24 8.85 1.76 6.34
N VAL A 25 8.23 2.68 7.06
CA VAL A 25 8.34 2.74 8.53
C VAL A 25 7.79 1.47 9.18
N MET A 26 6.63 0.97 8.73
CA MET A 26 6.03 -0.25 9.30
C MET A 26 6.87 -1.49 8.99
N SER A 27 7.44 -1.56 7.78
CA SER A 27 8.34 -2.63 7.37
C SER A 27 9.64 -2.64 8.20
N GLN A 28 10.24 -1.47 8.42
CA GLN A 28 11.42 -1.29 9.30
C GLN A 28 11.14 -1.71 10.75
N ASN A 29 9.90 -1.58 11.22
CA ASN A 29 9.46 -2.05 12.54
C ASN A 29 9.14 -3.57 12.57
N GLY A 30 9.45 -4.31 11.51
CA GLY A 30 9.28 -5.77 11.45
C GLY A 30 7.84 -6.22 11.18
N HIS A 31 7.01 -5.37 10.58
CA HIS A 31 5.68 -5.75 10.12
C HIS A 31 5.71 -6.20 8.66
N SER A 32 4.83 -7.13 8.30
CA SER A 32 4.64 -7.58 6.92
C SER A 32 3.51 -6.78 6.29
N LEU A 33 3.80 -6.09 5.19
CA LEU A 33 2.86 -5.19 4.52
C LEU A 33 2.40 -5.85 3.23
N LEU A 34 1.09 -6.04 3.09
CA LEU A 34 0.45 -6.55 1.87
C LEU A 34 -0.34 -5.42 1.23
N VAL A 35 -0.10 -5.14 -0.05
CA VAL A 35 -0.78 -4.07 -0.79
C VAL A 35 -1.53 -4.69 -1.96
N GLU A 36 -2.83 -4.44 -2.05
CA GLU A 36 -3.63 -4.86 -3.20
C GLU A 36 -3.17 -4.13 -4.46
N LYS A 37 -3.07 -4.85 -5.57
CA LYS A 37 -2.66 -4.32 -6.87
C LYS A 37 -3.49 -3.09 -7.26
N ASN A 38 -2.79 -1.99 -7.61
CA ASN A 38 -3.36 -0.68 -7.93
C ASN A 38 -4.08 0.04 -6.77
N ALA A 39 -3.89 -0.34 -5.50
CA ALA A 39 -4.54 0.33 -4.36
C ALA A 39 -4.16 1.82 -4.26
N GLY A 40 -2.91 2.18 -4.54
CA GLY A 40 -2.43 3.56 -4.48
C GLY A 40 -2.58 4.37 -5.77
N LEU A 41 -3.00 3.75 -6.88
CA LEU A 41 -2.98 4.39 -8.20
C LEU A 41 -3.84 5.66 -8.24
N GLY A 42 -5.00 5.65 -7.57
CA GLY A 42 -5.86 6.82 -7.44
C GLY A 42 -5.23 7.98 -6.66
N SER A 43 -4.30 7.67 -5.75
CA SER A 43 -3.54 8.63 -4.93
C SER A 43 -2.23 9.06 -5.59
N GLY A 44 -1.89 8.52 -6.76
CA GLY A 44 -0.64 8.79 -7.46
C GLY A 44 0.56 7.95 -6.99
N PHE A 45 0.32 6.86 -6.25
CA PHE A 45 1.36 5.91 -5.83
C PHE A 45 1.25 4.62 -6.64
N GLY A 46 2.28 4.29 -7.41
CA GLY A 46 2.36 3.05 -8.18
C GLY A 46 2.73 1.84 -7.31
N ASP A 47 2.36 0.65 -7.76
CA ASP A 47 2.71 -0.62 -7.10
C ASP A 47 4.23 -0.75 -6.88
N ALA A 48 5.03 -0.25 -7.83
CA ALA A 48 6.49 -0.26 -7.72
C ALA A 48 7.04 0.56 -6.54
N GLU A 49 6.35 1.64 -6.15
CA GLU A 49 6.75 2.46 -5.00
C GLU A 49 6.49 1.71 -3.69
N TYR A 50 5.39 0.97 -3.60
CA TYR A 50 5.09 0.11 -2.46
C TYR A 50 6.07 -1.06 -2.34
N GLN A 51 6.45 -1.68 -3.46
CA GLN A 51 7.47 -2.73 -3.49
C GLN A 51 8.83 -2.22 -3.02
N GLN A 52 9.24 -1.03 -3.50
CA GLN A 52 10.48 -0.39 -3.07
C GLN A 52 10.47 -0.02 -1.58
N ALA A 53 9.31 0.35 -1.04
CA ALA A 53 9.11 0.59 0.39
C ALA A 53 9.07 -0.70 1.25
N GLY A 54 9.11 -1.88 0.63
CA GLY A 54 9.16 -3.17 1.33
C GLY A 54 7.80 -3.80 1.61
N ALA A 55 6.76 -3.46 0.85
CA ALA A 55 5.51 -4.22 0.81
C ALA A 55 5.52 -5.30 -0.27
N GLU A 56 4.70 -6.32 -0.06
CA GLU A 56 4.36 -7.34 -1.05
C GLU A 56 3.07 -6.94 -1.77
N ILE A 57 3.04 -7.05 -3.10
CA ILE A 57 1.83 -6.79 -3.89
C ILE A 57 1.02 -8.06 -4.02
N VAL A 58 -0.27 -7.99 -3.69
CA VAL A 58 -1.24 -9.09 -3.73
C VAL A 58 -2.44 -8.76 -4.63
N GLU A 59 -3.18 -9.77 -5.07
CA GLU A 59 -4.37 -9.62 -5.94
C GLU A 59 -5.65 -9.29 -5.18
#